data_AF-A0A382NT95-F1
#
_entry.id   AF-A0A382NT95-F1
#
_cell.length_a   1.000
_cell.length_b   1.000
_cell.length_c   1.000
_cell.angle_alpha   90.00
_cell.angle_beta   90.00
_cell.angle_gamma   90.00
#
_symmetry.space_group_name_H-M   'P 1'
#
loop_
_entity.id
_entity.type
_entity.pdbx_description
1 polymer ?
#
loop_
_entity_poly.entity_id
_entity_poly.type
_entity_poly.pdbx_seq_one_letter_code
_entity_poly.pdbx_strand_id
1 'polypeptide(L)'
;MGQGNIDEGVPMSTVRYILAVLLVVGLPPGLLMWFIVHPFVGFWRGLGIRISLVTNAAVMVASAVCLWFLRASLLGLDLGTNWPLVGLGLALGVVAIRMGFAHRKYLTFRILVGVPEFASTEEEQGALLTEGPYERIRHPRYMEVMTWTFAYAFIANFVGVYILALVTTPLVHL
;
A
#
# COMPACT_ATOMS: atom_id res chain seq x y z
N MET A 1 -12.39 -23.25 -41.33
CA MET A 1 -13.39 -23.44 -40.26
C MET A 1 -12.66 -23.97 -39.04
N GLY A 2 -12.72 -23.24 -37.94
CA GLY A 2 -11.99 -23.50 -36.69
C GLY A 2 -11.81 -22.17 -35.97
N GLN A 3 -12.86 -21.78 -35.24
CA GLN A 3 -13.05 -20.46 -34.64
C GLN A 3 -11.87 -20.08 -33.73
N GLY A 4 -11.29 -18.90 -33.95
CA GLY A 4 -10.42 -18.26 -32.96
C GLY A 4 -11.26 -17.95 -31.72
N ASN A 5 -10.83 -18.50 -30.58
CA ASN A 5 -11.52 -18.41 -29.30
C ASN A 5 -11.47 -16.96 -28.78
N ILE A 6 -12.45 -16.15 -29.18
CA ILE A 6 -12.73 -14.84 -28.62
C ILE A 6 -13.51 -15.01 -27.33
N ASP A 7 -12.92 -15.51 -26.23
CA ASP A 7 -13.51 -15.43 -24.86
C ASP A 7 -12.64 -16.03 -23.72
N GLU A 8 -11.32 -16.14 -23.84
CA GLU A 8 -10.50 -16.49 -22.67
C GLU A 8 -10.19 -15.22 -21.86
N GLY A 9 -11.10 -14.89 -20.93
CA GLY A 9 -10.85 -13.88 -19.91
C GLY A 9 -9.56 -14.16 -19.12
N VAL A 10 -9.04 -13.14 -18.41
CA VAL A 10 -7.78 -13.27 -17.65
C VAL A 10 -7.86 -14.45 -16.67
N PRO A 11 -6.95 -15.45 -16.75
CA PRO A 11 -6.98 -16.59 -15.87
C PRO A 11 -6.86 -16.18 -14.39
N MET A 12 -7.57 -16.89 -13.51
CA MET A 12 -7.49 -16.62 -12.06
C MET A 12 -6.06 -16.73 -11.53
N SER A 13 -5.23 -17.62 -12.07
CA SER A 13 -3.81 -17.70 -11.73
C SER A 13 -3.06 -16.41 -12.04
N THR A 14 -3.34 -15.78 -13.18
CA THR A 14 -2.77 -14.48 -13.58
C THR A 14 -3.22 -13.36 -12.66
N VAL A 15 -4.52 -13.27 -12.33
CA VAL A 15 -5.04 -12.27 -11.39
C VAL A 15 -4.36 -12.41 -10.03
N ARG A 16 -4.31 -13.64 -9.50
CA ARG A 16 -3.68 -13.95 -8.21
C ARG A 16 -2.20 -13.55 -8.19
N TYR A 17 -1.46 -13.90 -9.25
CA TYR A 17 -0.05 -13.54 -9.38
C TYR A 17 0.16 -12.02 -9.43
N ILE A 18 -0.63 -11.29 -10.21
CA ILE A 18 -0.54 -9.83 -10.30
C ILE A 18 -0.76 -9.20 -8.93
N LEU A 19 -1.83 -9.57 -8.23
CA LEU A 19 -2.12 -9.05 -6.89
C LEU A 19 -0.99 -9.37 -5.90
N ALA A 20 -0.45 -10.59 -5.97
CA ALA A 20 0.64 -10.99 -5.10
C ALA A 20 1.90 -10.16 -5.33
N VAL A 21 2.27 -9.95 -6.59
CA VAL A 21 3.42 -9.14 -6.99
C VAL A 21 3.22 -7.67 -6.58
N LEU A 22 2.03 -7.12 -6.81
CA LEU A 22 1.70 -5.75 -6.39
C LEU A 22 1.91 -5.56 -4.88
N LEU A 23 1.51 -6.53 -4.06
CA LEU A 23 1.76 -6.48 -2.62
C LEU A 23 3.25 -6.55 -2.28
N VAL A 24 3.95 -7.61 -2.70
CA VAL A 24 5.34 -7.84 -2.26
C VAL A 24 6.35 -6.84 -2.83
N VAL A 25 6.02 -6.19 -3.95
CA VAL A 25 6.87 -5.16 -4.56
C VAL A 25 6.45 -3.76 -4.12
N GLY A 26 5.16 -3.48 -4.02
CA GLY A 26 4.65 -2.12 -3.80
C GLY A 26 4.52 -1.71 -2.34
N LEU A 27 4.12 -2.62 -1.45
CA LEU A 27 3.82 -2.28 -0.07
C LEU A 27 5.09 -2.05 0.78
N PRO A 28 6.14 -2.90 0.72
CA PRO A 28 7.32 -2.71 1.56
C PRO A 28 8.05 -1.38 1.36
N PRO A 29 8.27 -0.87 0.13
CA PRO A 29 8.87 0.45 -0.06
C PRO A 29 8.12 1.56 0.66
N GLY A 30 6.78 1.57 0.59
CA GLY A 30 5.96 2.57 1.29
C GLY A 30 6.13 2.53 2.81
N LEU A 31 6.22 1.32 3.40
CA LEU A 31 6.47 1.16 4.84
C LEU A 31 7.90 1.62 5.21
N LEU A 32 8.89 1.27 4.39
CA LEU A 32 10.29 1.67 4.61
C LEU A 32 10.46 3.19 4.58
N MET A 33 9.67 3.90 3.75
CA MET A 33 9.72 5.36 3.70
C MET A 33 9.44 6.00 5.06
N TRP A 34 8.58 5.40 5.89
CA TRP A 34 8.29 5.89 7.23
C TRP A 34 9.56 5.98 8.09
N PHE A 35 10.38 4.92 8.07
CA PHE A 35 11.65 4.84 8.80
C PHE A 35 12.77 5.70 8.20
N ILE A 36 12.65 6.09 6.94
CA ILE A 36 13.60 7.00 6.27
C ILE A 36 13.24 8.46 6.56
N VAL A 37 11.95 8.79 6.65
CA VAL A 37 11.48 10.17 6.78
C VAL A 37 11.42 10.61 8.25
N HIS A 38 10.75 9.85 9.13
CA HIS A 38 10.40 10.33 10.47
C HIS A 38 11.61 10.57 11.39
N PRO A 39 12.58 9.64 11.52
CA PRO A 39 13.73 9.87 12.39
C PRO A 39 14.63 11.02 11.91
N PHE A 40 14.53 11.40 10.63
CA PHE A 40 15.40 12.36 9.97
C PHE A 40 14.62 13.58 9.45
N VAL A 41 13.44 13.88 10.01
CA VAL A 41 12.55 14.94 9.47
C VAL A 41 13.25 16.31 9.40
N GLY A 42 14.10 16.65 10.38
CA GLY A 42 14.87 17.90 10.38
C GLY A 42 15.87 17.99 9.22
N PHE A 43 16.53 16.89 8.88
CA PHE A 43 17.41 16.80 7.72
C PHE A 43 16.65 17.04 6.41
N TRP A 44 15.50 16.37 6.25
CA TRP A 44 14.67 16.52 5.05
C TRP A 44 14.07 17.92 4.91
N ARG A 45 13.66 18.55 6.02
CA ARG A 45 13.20 19.95 6.01
C ARG A 45 14.33 20.90 5.59
N GLY A 46 15.56 20.65 6.04
CA GLY A 46 16.74 21.44 5.67
C GLY A 46 17.11 21.37 4.18
N LEU A 47 16.82 20.26 3.50
CA LEU A 47 17.01 20.12 2.04
C LEU A 47 15.91 20.80 1.21
N GLY A 48 14.78 21.13 1.84
CA GLY A 48 13.61 21.68 1.17
C GLY A 48 12.75 20.63 0.46
N ILE A 49 11.48 20.99 0.26
CA ILE A 49 10.39 20.08 -0.16
C ILE A 49 10.73 19.32 -1.46
N ARG A 50 11.21 20.02 -2.50
CA ARG A 50 11.44 19.39 -3.82
C ARG A 50 12.51 18.31 -3.78
N ILE A 51 13.65 18.60 -3.15
CA ILE A 51 14.77 17.66 -3.06
C ILE A 51 14.36 16.45 -2.23
N SER A 52 13.70 16.69 -1.10
CA SER A 52 13.19 15.63 -0.24
C SER A 52 12.19 14.72 -0.97
N LEU A 53 11.19 15.28 -1.66
CA LEU A 53 10.22 14.47 -2.42
C LEU A 53 10.88 13.65 -3.53
N VAL A 54 11.74 14.26 -4.35
CA VAL A 54 12.39 13.56 -5.47
C VAL A 54 13.31 12.45 -4.97
N THR A 55 14.07 12.72 -3.91
CA THR A 55 14.99 11.73 -3.33
C THR A 55 14.22 10.55 -2.73
N ASN A 56 13.18 10.83 -1.93
CA ASN A 56 12.35 9.80 -1.32
C ASN A 56 11.58 8.99 -2.39
N ALA A 57 11.08 9.63 -3.45
CA ALA A 57 10.48 8.94 -4.58
C ALA A 57 11.48 8.05 -5.33
N ALA A 58 12.71 8.53 -5.55
CA ALA A 58 13.76 7.75 -6.19
C ALA A 58 14.14 6.51 -5.35
N VAL A 59 14.26 6.66 -4.03
CA VAL A 59 14.47 5.54 -3.11
C VAL A 59 13.30 4.55 -3.20
N MET A 60 12.05 5.02 -3.15
CA MET A 60 10.87 4.17 -3.26
C MET A 60 10.86 3.36 -4.56
N VAL A 61 11.17 4.01 -5.70
CA VAL A 61 11.27 3.34 -7.01
C VAL A 61 12.42 2.34 -7.04
N ALA A 62 13.61 2.72 -6.56
CA ALA A 62 14.77 1.83 -6.52
C ALA A 62 14.48 0.59 -5.65
N SER A 63 13.85 0.76 -4.49
CA SER A 63 13.42 -0.35 -3.64
C SER A 63 12.42 -1.26 -4.35
N ALA A 64 11.42 -0.71 -5.03
CA ALA A 64 10.47 -1.50 -5.81
C ALA A 64 11.15 -2.27 -6.95
N VAL A 65 12.10 -1.67 -7.65
CA VAL A 65 12.90 -2.34 -8.70
C VAL A 65 13.72 -3.49 -8.12
N CYS A 66 14.38 -3.28 -6.97
CA CYS A 66 15.11 -4.36 -6.29
C CYS A 66 14.17 -5.52 -5.90
N LEU A 67 13.01 -5.21 -5.28
CA LEU A 67 12.03 -6.21 -4.89
C LEU A 67 11.41 -6.93 -6.09
N TRP A 68 11.28 -6.26 -7.25
CA TRP A 68 10.84 -6.89 -8.48
C TRP A 68 11.76 -8.04 -8.89
N PHE A 69 13.08 -7.86 -8.80
CA PHE A 69 14.03 -8.94 -9.09
C PHE A 69 14.00 -10.07 -8.05
N LEU A 70 13.59 -9.76 -6.81
CA LEU A 70 13.46 -10.74 -5.72
C LEU A 70 12.05 -11.36 -5.61
N ARG A 71 11.09 -10.92 -6.44
CA ARG A 71 9.66 -11.24 -6.27
C ARG A 71 9.37 -12.74 -6.22
N ALA A 72 10.08 -13.55 -7.01
CA ALA A 72 9.87 -15.00 -7.04
C ALA A 72 10.15 -15.64 -5.66
N SER A 73 11.22 -15.20 -4.99
CA SER A 73 11.56 -15.64 -3.64
C SER A 73 10.59 -15.07 -2.59
N LEU A 74 10.19 -13.81 -2.76
CA LEU A 74 9.27 -13.12 -1.83
C LEU A 74 7.86 -13.69 -1.85
N LEU A 75 7.37 -14.16 -3.00
CA LEU A 75 6.04 -14.77 -3.13
C LEU A 75 5.94 -16.10 -2.38
N GLY A 76 7.01 -16.90 -2.39
CA GLY A 76 7.01 -18.23 -1.80
C GLY A 76 6.04 -19.18 -2.50
N LEU A 77 5.47 -20.12 -1.73
CA LEU A 77 4.57 -21.15 -2.27
C LEU A 77 3.23 -20.55 -2.73
N ASP A 78 2.80 -20.93 -3.93
CA ASP A 78 1.43 -20.75 -4.42
C ASP A 78 0.52 -21.79 -3.78
N LEU A 79 -0.49 -21.34 -3.02
CA LEU A 79 -1.44 -22.22 -2.32
C LEU A 79 -2.69 -22.56 -3.15
N GLY A 80 -2.70 -22.19 -4.43
CA GLY A 80 -3.81 -22.43 -5.35
C GLY A 80 -5.01 -21.50 -5.13
N THR A 81 -5.97 -21.55 -6.05
CA THR A 81 -7.21 -20.76 -5.95
C THR A 81 -8.12 -21.34 -4.87
N ASN A 82 -8.53 -20.50 -3.92
CA ASN A 82 -9.47 -20.86 -2.86
C ASN A 82 -10.69 -19.92 -2.89
N TRP A 83 -11.82 -20.38 -3.42
CA TRP A 83 -13.01 -19.55 -3.64
C TRP A 83 -13.61 -18.95 -2.37
N PRO A 84 -13.71 -19.67 -1.24
CA PRO A 84 -14.07 -19.05 0.04
C PRO A 84 -13.17 -17.85 0.41
N LEU A 85 -11.85 -17.99 0.26
CA LEU A 85 -10.92 -16.89 0.53
C LEU A 85 -11.06 -15.75 -0.47
N VAL A 86 -11.29 -16.05 -1.76
CA VAL A 86 -11.60 -15.02 -2.76
C VAL A 86 -12.86 -14.25 -2.37
N GLY A 87 -13.93 -14.94 -1.97
CA GLY A 87 -15.16 -14.30 -1.49
C GLY A 87 -14.94 -13.40 -0.27
N LEU A 88 -14.16 -13.87 0.71
CA LEU A 88 -13.78 -13.08 1.87
C LEU A 88 -12.93 -11.86 1.49
N GLY A 89 -11.96 -12.03 0.59
CA GLY A 89 -11.11 -10.95 0.10
C GLY A 89 -11.90 -9.88 -0.65
N LEU A 90 -12.90 -10.26 -1.46
CA LEU A 90 -13.82 -9.33 -2.10
C LEU A 90 -14.67 -8.56 -1.09
N ALA A 91 -15.19 -9.24 -0.07
CA ALA A 91 -15.95 -8.59 1.01
C ALA A 91 -15.10 -7.56 1.76
N LEU A 92 -13.84 -7.91 2.09
CA LEU A 92 -12.89 -6.97 2.67
C LEU A 92 -12.55 -5.80 1.73
N GLY A 93 -12.42 -6.06 0.43
CA GLY A 93 -12.23 -5.03 -0.58
C GLY A 93 -13.37 -4.00 -0.57
N VAL A 94 -14.64 -4.44 -0.46
CA VAL A 94 -15.79 -3.53 -0.34
C VAL A 94 -15.72 -2.67 0.93
N VAL A 95 -15.29 -3.26 2.05
CA VAL A 95 -15.08 -2.52 3.31
C VAL A 95 -13.98 -1.47 3.12
N ALA A 96 -12.84 -1.85 2.53
CA ALA A 96 -11.72 -0.95 2.29
C ALA A 96 -12.09 0.21 1.34
N ILE A 97 -12.86 -0.07 0.27
CA ILE A 97 -13.40 0.97 -0.62
C ILE A 97 -14.24 1.99 0.17
N ARG A 98 -15.13 1.52 1.05
CA ARG A 98 -15.94 2.40 1.89
C ARG A 98 -15.09 3.26 2.82
N MET A 99 -14.05 2.70 3.41
CA MET A 99 -13.10 3.45 4.23
C MET A 99 -12.38 4.53 3.42
N GLY A 100 -11.90 4.18 2.21
CA GLY A 100 -11.31 5.11 1.26
C GLY A 100 -12.21 6.30 0.95
N PHE A 101 -13.49 6.04 0.64
CA PHE A 101 -14.47 7.10 0.43
C PHE A 101 -14.73 7.98 1.66
N ALA A 102 -14.62 7.41 2.87
CA ALA A 102 -14.86 8.14 4.10
C ALA A 102 -13.75 9.17 4.40
N HIS A 103 -12.48 8.85 4.12
CA HIS A 103 -11.36 9.75 4.44
C HIS A 103 -10.81 10.54 3.24
N ARG A 104 -11.14 10.19 1.98
CA ARG A 104 -10.56 10.84 0.78
C ARG A 104 -10.70 12.36 0.72
N LYS A 105 -11.75 12.93 1.35
CA LYS A 105 -11.98 14.38 1.37
C LYS A 105 -11.06 15.12 2.34
N TYR A 106 -10.47 14.40 3.30
CA TYR A 106 -9.58 14.93 4.32
C TYR A 106 -8.12 14.63 3.98
N LEU A 107 -7.83 13.40 3.53
CA LEU A 107 -6.49 12.96 3.16
C LEU A 107 -6.17 13.29 1.70
N THR A 108 -5.72 14.51 1.45
CA THR A 108 -5.34 14.94 0.11
C THR A 108 -4.06 14.24 -0.37
N PHE A 109 -3.86 14.19 -1.69
CA PHE A 109 -2.64 13.62 -2.28
C PHE A 109 -1.36 14.31 -1.76
N ARG A 110 -1.42 15.63 -1.49
CA ARG A 110 -0.29 16.38 -0.92
C ARG A 110 0.12 15.86 0.47
N ILE A 111 -0.86 15.53 1.30
CA ILE A 111 -0.62 14.93 2.62
C ILE A 111 -0.03 13.53 2.44
N LEU A 112 -0.59 12.74 1.52
CA LEU A 112 -0.16 11.36 1.29
C LEU A 112 1.30 11.24 0.80
N VAL A 113 1.76 12.17 -0.03
CA VAL A 113 3.16 12.18 -0.50
C VAL A 113 4.11 12.88 0.49
N GLY A 114 3.60 13.33 1.65
CA GLY A 114 4.42 13.87 2.73
C GLY A 114 4.86 15.32 2.55
N VAL A 115 4.16 16.13 1.73
CA VAL A 115 4.46 17.57 1.60
C VAL A 115 4.51 18.27 2.96
N PRO A 116 3.52 18.06 3.87
CA PRO A 116 3.56 18.62 5.21
C PRO A 116 4.84 18.28 6.00
N GLU A 117 5.42 17.10 5.78
CA GLU A 117 6.53 16.64 6.60
C GLU A 117 7.84 17.32 6.23
N PHE A 118 7.97 17.73 4.97
CA PHE A 118 9.13 18.44 4.45
C PHE A 118 8.98 19.96 4.46
N ALA A 119 7.80 20.47 4.79
CA ALA A 119 7.54 21.90 4.89
C ALA A 119 8.37 22.54 6.02
N SER A 120 9.00 23.67 5.70
CA SER A 120 9.83 24.42 6.64
C SER A 120 9.04 25.46 7.44
N THR A 121 7.84 25.82 7.01
CA THR A 121 6.95 26.77 7.69
C THR A 121 5.74 26.06 8.27
N GLU A 122 5.21 26.56 9.39
CA GLU A 122 4.04 25.97 10.07
C GLU A 122 2.78 26.03 9.20
N GLU A 123 2.61 27.08 8.40
CA GLU A 123 1.48 27.22 7.47
C GLU A 123 1.46 26.12 6.39
N GLU A 124 2.64 25.71 5.92
CA GLU A 124 2.79 24.65 4.92
C GLU A 124 2.71 23.23 5.52
N GLN A 125 2.95 23.08 6.83
CA GLN A 125 2.79 21.83 7.58
C GLN A 125 1.31 21.47 7.80
N GLY A 126 0.39 22.45 7.68
CA GLY A 126 -1.05 22.21 7.77
C GLY A 126 -1.54 21.90 9.19
N ALA A 127 -2.85 21.70 9.31
CA ALA A 127 -3.52 21.46 10.58
C ALA A 127 -3.82 19.97 10.81
N LEU A 128 -3.94 19.58 12.09
CA LEU A 128 -4.39 18.25 12.47
C LEU A 128 -5.83 18.01 11.99
N LEU A 129 -6.04 16.86 11.34
CA LEU A 129 -7.38 16.43 10.92
C LEU A 129 -8.15 15.93 12.15
N THR A 130 -9.24 16.60 12.49
CA THR A 130 -10.07 16.30 13.66
C THR A 130 -11.54 16.05 13.33
N GLU A 131 -11.88 15.96 12.04
CA GLU A 131 -13.26 15.84 11.57
C GLU A 131 -13.54 14.47 10.91
N GLY A 132 -14.81 14.06 10.93
CA GLY A 132 -15.27 12.87 10.23
C GLY A 132 -14.64 11.59 10.80
N PRO A 133 -14.02 10.72 9.97
CA PRO A 133 -13.38 9.50 10.46
C PRO A 133 -12.29 9.77 11.52
N TYR A 134 -11.64 10.93 11.45
CA TYR A 134 -10.54 11.32 12.33
C TYR A 134 -11.01 11.68 13.75
N GLU A 135 -12.30 11.93 13.96
CA GLU A 135 -12.90 12.10 15.30
C GLU A 135 -12.88 10.80 16.11
N ARG A 136 -12.83 9.65 15.44
CA ARG A 136 -12.99 8.33 16.06
C ARG A 136 -11.71 7.52 16.06
N ILE A 137 -10.93 7.59 14.98
CA ILE A 137 -9.73 6.79 14.77
C ILE A 137 -8.62 7.73 14.29
N ARG A 138 -7.45 7.67 14.94
CA ARG A 138 -6.29 8.54 14.60
C ARG A 138 -5.73 8.26 13.21
N HIS A 139 -5.77 7.00 12.77
CA HIS A 139 -5.16 6.55 11.51
C HIS A 139 -6.15 5.72 10.65
N PRO A 140 -7.23 6.33 10.12
CA PRO A 140 -8.22 5.62 9.32
C PRO A 140 -7.62 5.06 8.02
N ARG A 141 -6.58 5.72 7.47
CA ARG A 141 -5.83 5.23 6.31
C ARG A 141 -5.04 3.96 6.60
N TYR A 142 -4.48 3.78 7.80
CA TYR A 142 -3.74 2.56 8.14
C TYR A 142 -4.68 1.37 8.22
N MET A 143 -5.86 1.57 8.81
CA MET A 143 -6.92 0.56 8.83
C MET A 143 -7.37 0.19 7.41
N GLU A 144 -7.49 1.16 6.49
CA GLU A 144 -7.79 0.89 5.08
C GLU A 144 -6.66 0.08 4.41
N VAL A 145 -5.39 0.49 4.55
CA VAL A 145 -4.24 -0.20 3.96
C VAL A 145 -4.13 -1.63 4.48
N MET A 146 -4.32 -1.85 5.77
CA MET A 146 -4.36 -3.19 6.36
C MET A 146 -5.50 -4.02 5.76
N THR A 147 -6.70 -3.45 5.66
CA THR A 147 -7.86 -4.16 5.10
C THR A 147 -7.63 -4.53 3.63
N TRP A 148 -7.07 -3.62 2.82
CA TRP A 148 -6.66 -3.93 1.44
C TRP A 148 -5.59 -5.00 1.37
N THR A 149 -4.62 -4.97 2.28
CA THR A 149 -3.52 -5.94 2.31
C THR A 149 -4.05 -7.35 2.56
N PHE A 150 -4.96 -7.52 3.53
CA PHE A 150 -5.62 -8.81 3.76
C PHE A 150 -6.56 -9.21 2.62
N ALA A 151 -7.30 -8.25 2.04
CA ALA A 151 -8.16 -8.52 0.88
C ALA A 151 -7.36 -9.11 -0.29
N TYR A 152 -6.25 -8.49 -0.65
CA TYR A 152 -5.35 -8.97 -1.69
C TYR A 152 -4.63 -10.26 -1.30
N ALA A 153 -4.23 -10.42 -0.03
CA ALA A 153 -3.61 -11.66 0.43
C ALA A 153 -4.54 -12.87 0.28
N PHE A 154 -5.83 -12.72 0.64
CA PHE A 154 -6.81 -13.80 0.50
C PHE A 154 -7.11 -14.14 -0.96
N ILE A 155 -7.22 -13.14 -1.83
CA ILE A 155 -7.45 -13.38 -3.25
C ILE A 155 -6.22 -14.04 -3.88
N ALA A 156 -5.02 -13.48 -3.65
CA ALA A 156 -3.76 -13.96 -4.20
C ALA A 156 -3.40 -15.36 -3.69
N ASN A 157 -3.54 -15.59 -2.38
CA ASN A 157 -3.28 -16.87 -1.72
C ASN A 157 -1.86 -17.42 -1.95
N PHE A 158 -0.83 -16.59 -1.66
CA PHE A 158 0.58 -16.99 -1.63
C PHE A 158 1.10 -16.90 -0.19
N VAL A 159 2.05 -17.77 0.20
CA VAL A 159 2.60 -17.74 1.57
C VAL A 159 3.26 -16.38 1.87
N GLY A 160 4.02 -15.85 0.93
CA GLY A 160 4.73 -14.58 1.09
C GLY A 160 3.83 -13.38 1.34
N VAL A 161 2.66 -13.32 0.69
CA VAL A 161 1.71 -12.22 0.88
C VAL A 161 1.03 -12.26 2.25
N TYR A 162 0.81 -13.46 2.83
CA TYR A 162 0.30 -13.59 4.19
C TYR A 162 1.33 -13.15 5.23
N ILE A 163 2.59 -13.56 5.06
CA ILE A 163 3.69 -13.10 5.91
C ILE A 163 3.77 -11.57 5.85
N LEU A 164 3.73 -10.99 4.65
CA LEU A 164 3.74 -9.55 4.47
C LEU A 164 2.53 -8.88 5.13
N ALA A 165 1.33 -9.42 5.01
CA ALA A 165 0.12 -8.88 5.67
C ALA A 165 0.26 -8.86 7.20
N LEU A 166 0.77 -9.95 7.78
CA LEU A 166 1.00 -10.07 9.21
C LEU A 166 2.08 -9.10 9.70
N VAL A 167 3.18 -8.94 8.94
CA VAL A 167 4.28 -8.01 9.26
C VAL A 167 3.87 -6.55 9.07
N THR A 168 3.03 -6.26 8.08
CA THR A 168 2.52 -4.89 7.84
C THR A 168 1.75 -4.37 9.04
N THR A 169 0.98 -5.23 9.71
CA THR A 169 0.13 -4.86 10.85
C THR A 169 0.89 -4.15 11.99
N PRO A 170 1.97 -4.70 12.56
CA PRO A 170 2.76 -3.97 13.54
C PRO A 170 3.56 -2.83 12.92
N LEU A 171 4.09 -2.98 11.69
CA LEU A 171 4.96 -1.96 11.08
C LEU A 171 4.25 -0.62 10.85
N VAL A 172 2.95 -0.61 10.51
CA VAL A 172 2.20 0.65 10.35
C VAL A 172 1.95 1.39 11.67
N HIS A 173 2.27 0.77 12.82
CA HIS A 173 2.08 1.36 14.14
C HIS A 173 3.39 1.74 14.85
N LEU A 174 4.54 1.50 14.22
CA LEU A 174 5.87 1.89 14.71
C LEU A 174 6.29 3.26 14.15
#